data_AF-A0A9W6BS95-F1
#
_entry.id   AF-A0A9W6BS95-F1
#
_cell.length_a   1.000
_cell.length_b   1.000
_cell.length_c   1.000
_cell.angle_alpha   90.00
_cell.angle_beta   90.00
_cell.angle_gamma   90.00
#
_symmetry.space_group_name_H-M   'P 1'
#
loop_
_entity.id
_entity.type
_entity.pdbx_description
1 polymer ?
#
loop_
_entity_poly.entity_id
_entity_poly.type
_entity_poly.pdbx_seq_one_letter_code
_entity_poly.pdbx_strand_id
1 'polypeptide(L)'
;MGWIRTVLVRIFGWAAKRLFDFALLLRLFALVLEREDARTGTDGAADDAQRRIDEGVAWLDFCDSLRGLVDFVLEHEPMPPPPLPPSSALQQQPPPSSQPPPPPPPPPPQQQQQPGEQGAAGWCAGGGAAVVGRLDALDRREGLRYLTRVMRGGLEAFMDCWDPAWPVLRPLPYNVKLGADNPDNLYMYGTVSGSYEYRLYGSRGSVTYLSFGVYTGSRPGQGSTRPCHLDSSQLITRPDGSFEVFLTPQPRGDNWMQLAPDASRLVVRQTFLDRSKEVAAQVHIERLPLAHRTAGGGGGGGGGGGDQAPTAEVEAAAAAAAAAAAAAASGAVGASGAASGVLRDSAGRELKAPLSAGQVVAGLAGAAVFIAGSVRQFQSWSRSFAARPNTLRTLDHDVYASAWADPAIHFFHGYWALGSREALLIQVTPPDCPYWNFQLDNWWMESLDYVAHPETTTNKATASYMLDGSICLVVTHTDPRVNAAAGGAAAATAPNGGGGGEGQDERSLAALLPPRLLAGVTWISTAHHSHGTMGLRWVLAHSHPVPRCRVVPLGRSLAEAIRAGVVGEGEGEGGGGEGGGGGGEGSGGCELQRRS
;
A
#
# COMPACT_ATOMS: atom_id res chain seq x y z
N MET A 1 22.98 4.74 -41.27
CA MET A 1 22.07 3.57 -41.08
C MET A 1 21.62 3.34 -39.63
N GLY A 2 22.45 3.55 -38.60
CA GLY A 2 22.06 3.31 -37.19
C GLY A 2 20.94 4.21 -36.64
N TRP A 3 20.89 5.48 -37.05
CA TRP A 3 19.84 6.43 -36.64
C TRP A 3 18.45 6.04 -37.17
N ILE A 4 18.37 5.66 -38.46
CA ILE A 4 17.12 5.21 -39.10
C ILE A 4 16.58 3.94 -38.43
N ARG A 5 17.45 2.99 -38.08
CA ARG A 5 17.06 1.77 -37.35
C ARG A 5 16.48 2.08 -35.96
N THR A 6 17.05 3.05 -35.25
CA THR A 6 16.60 3.45 -33.91
C THR A 6 15.24 4.16 -33.96
N VAL A 7 15.04 5.01 -34.97
CA VAL A 7 13.76 5.70 -35.21
C VAL A 7 12.67 4.70 -35.61
N LEU A 8 12.98 3.73 -36.48
CA LEU A 8 12.03 2.68 -36.87
C LEU A 8 11.65 1.77 -35.71
N VAL A 9 12.60 1.33 -34.86
CA VAL A 9 12.29 0.53 -33.67
C VAL A 9 11.41 1.30 -32.68
N ARG A 10 11.63 2.60 -32.49
CA ARG A 10 10.77 3.45 -31.66
C ARG A 10 9.38 3.64 -32.23
N ILE A 11 9.26 3.84 -33.55
CA ILE A 11 7.98 3.97 -34.23
C ILE A 11 7.21 2.64 -34.18
N PHE A 12 7.88 1.51 -34.44
CA PHE A 12 7.25 0.19 -34.37
C PHE A 12 6.89 -0.22 -32.95
N GLY A 13 7.73 0.07 -31.95
CA GLY A 13 7.41 -0.16 -30.53
C GLY A 13 6.25 0.72 -30.05
N TRP A 14 6.22 1.99 -30.46
CA TRP A 14 5.11 2.90 -30.19
C TRP A 14 3.82 2.45 -30.89
N ALA A 15 3.90 2.03 -32.15
CA ALA A 15 2.78 1.52 -32.92
C ALA A 15 2.26 0.18 -32.38
N ALA A 16 3.14 -0.76 -32.01
CA ALA A 16 2.78 -2.04 -31.40
C ALA A 16 2.14 -1.85 -30.02
N LYS A 17 2.65 -0.91 -29.21
CA LYS A 17 2.04 -0.54 -27.93
C LYS A 17 0.66 0.11 -28.13
N ARG A 18 0.53 1.05 -29.07
CA ARG A 18 -0.77 1.66 -29.43
C ARG A 18 -1.75 0.63 -30.00
N LEU A 19 -1.29 -0.32 -30.81
CA LEU A 19 -2.11 -1.43 -31.34
C LEU A 19 -2.51 -2.41 -30.24
N PHE A 20 -1.65 -2.68 -29.27
CA PHE A 20 -1.97 -3.52 -28.11
C PHE A 20 -2.94 -2.82 -27.14
N ASP A 21 -2.69 -1.55 -26.81
CA ASP A 21 -3.61 -0.72 -26.01
C ASP A 21 -4.96 -0.57 -26.74
N PHE A 22 -4.94 -0.45 -28.07
CA PHE A 22 -6.14 -0.42 -28.91
C PHE A 22 -6.83 -1.79 -28.97
N ALA A 23 -6.10 -2.90 -29.00
CA ALA A 23 -6.65 -4.25 -28.92
C ALA A 23 -7.24 -4.53 -27.53
N LEU A 24 -6.62 -4.04 -26.46
CA LEU A 24 -7.15 -4.11 -25.10
C LEU A 24 -8.40 -3.23 -24.95
N LEU A 25 -8.39 -2.02 -25.53
CA LEU A 25 -9.56 -1.15 -25.60
C LEU A 25 -10.67 -1.76 -26.44
N LEU A 26 -10.36 -2.42 -27.56
CA LEU A 26 -11.32 -3.18 -28.37
C LEU A 26 -11.85 -4.39 -27.62
N ARG A 27 -11.04 -5.07 -26.82
CA ARG A 27 -11.48 -6.20 -25.98
C ARG A 27 -12.34 -5.72 -24.81
N LEU A 28 -11.99 -4.59 -24.20
CA LEU A 28 -12.80 -3.91 -23.18
C LEU A 28 -14.10 -3.36 -23.77
N PHE A 29 -14.05 -2.82 -24.99
CA PHE A 29 -15.21 -2.34 -25.72
C PHE A 29 -16.10 -3.49 -26.18
N ALA A 30 -15.53 -4.61 -26.62
CA ALA A 30 -16.26 -5.85 -26.89
C ALA A 30 -16.91 -6.40 -25.61
N LEU A 31 -16.22 -6.37 -24.47
CA LEU A 31 -16.79 -6.72 -23.16
C LEU A 31 -17.90 -5.75 -22.72
N VAL A 32 -17.81 -4.47 -23.10
CA VAL A 32 -18.86 -3.47 -22.85
C VAL A 32 -20.05 -3.68 -23.79
N LEU A 33 -19.82 -4.06 -25.05
CA LEU A 33 -20.86 -4.39 -26.02
C LEU A 33 -21.55 -5.72 -25.72
N GLU A 34 -20.80 -6.77 -25.35
CA GLU A 34 -21.32 -8.04 -24.83
C GLU A 34 -22.18 -7.82 -23.56
N ARG A 35 -21.87 -6.77 -22.79
CA ARG A 35 -22.63 -6.35 -21.61
C ARG A 35 -23.86 -5.52 -21.95
N GLU A 36 -23.83 -4.72 -23.02
CA GLU A 36 -25.03 -4.05 -23.55
C GLU A 36 -25.98 -5.08 -24.18
N ASP A 37 -25.47 -6.07 -24.91
CA ASP A 37 -26.25 -7.19 -25.41
C ASP A 37 -26.85 -8.02 -24.26
N ALA A 38 -26.12 -8.23 -23.16
CA ALA A 38 -26.66 -8.85 -21.94
C ALA A 38 -27.72 -7.99 -21.23
N ARG A 39 -27.78 -6.68 -21.50
CA ARG A 39 -28.86 -5.79 -21.03
C ARG A 39 -30.08 -5.80 -21.97
N THR A 40 -29.92 -6.20 -23.22
CA THR A 40 -30.98 -6.16 -24.25
C THR A 40 -31.44 -7.53 -24.78
N GLY A 41 -30.84 -8.65 -24.37
CA GLY A 41 -31.30 -10.00 -24.72
C GLY A 41 -30.75 -11.06 -23.76
N THR A 42 -31.63 -11.68 -22.97
CA THR A 42 -31.26 -12.56 -21.84
C THR A 42 -30.81 -13.97 -22.21
N ASP A 43 -30.86 -14.38 -23.48
CA ASP A 43 -30.54 -15.76 -23.87
C ASP A 43 -29.15 -15.89 -24.52
N GLY A 44 -28.74 -14.93 -25.36
CA GLY A 44 -27.49 -15.04 -26.13
C GLY A 44 -26.19 -14.95 -25.32
N ALA A 45 -26.15 -14.12 -24.26
CA ALA A 45 -24.97 -13.99 -23.41
C ALA A 45 -24.80 -15.18 -22.44
N ALA A 46 -25.91 -15.76 -21.98
CA ALA A 46 -25.89 -16.96 -21.15
C ALA A 46 -25.45 -18.19 -21.96
N ASP A 47 -25.95 -18.31 -23.20
CA ASP A 47 -25.56 -19.36 -24.13
C ASP A 47 -24.09 -19.25 -24.54
N ASP A 48 -23.56 -18.03 -24.76
CA ASP A 48 -22.12 -17.82 -24.99
C ASP A 48 -21.28 -18.26 -23.79
N ALA A 49 -21.66 -17.84 -22.58
CA ALA A 49 -20.93 -18.22 -21.38
C ALA A 49 -20.90 -19.73 -21.19
N GLN A 50 -22.04 -20.42 -21.40
CA GLN A 50 -22.11 -21.88 -21.32
C GLN A 50 -21.23 -22.54 -22.39
N ARG A 51 -21.29 -22.07 -23.65
CA ARG A 51 -20.41 -22.55 -24.72
C ARG A 51 -18.93 -22.43 -24.36
N ARG A 52 -18.51 -21.29 -23.80
CA ARG A 52 -17.12 -21.04 -23.37
C ARG A 52 -16.66 -21.97 -22.25
N ILE A 53 -17.59 -22.44 -21.40
CA ILE A 53 -17.32 -23.47 -20.40
C ILE A 53 -17.21 -24.84 -21.05
N ASP A 54 -18.16 -25.21 -21.91
CA ASP A 54 -18.19 -26.53 -22.57
C ASP A 54 -16.97 -26.76 -23.48
N GLU A 55 -16.51 -25.72 -24.16
CA GLU A 55 -15.31 -25.75 -25.00
C GLU A 55 -14.01 -25.53 -24.21
N GLY A 56 -14.09 -25.22 -22.91
CA GLY A 56 -12.94 -24.93 -22.04
C GLY A 56 -12.21 -23.61 -22.34
N VAL A 57 -12.73 -22.79 -23.26
CA VAL A 57 -12.13 -21.52 -23.70
C VAL A 57 -11.90 -20.56 -22.54
N ALA A 58 -12.84 -20.47 -21.59
CA ALA A 58 -12.70 -19.57 -20.43
C ALA A 58 -11.46 -19.89 -19.58
N TRP A 59 -11.15 -21.18 -19.41
CA TRP A 59 -9.96 -21.65 -18.69
C TRP A 59 -8.68 -21.40 -19.48
N LEU A 60 -8.70 -21.68 -20.79
CA LEU A 60 -7.56 -21.46 -21.67
C LEU A 60 -7.19 -19.98 -21.75
N ASP A 61 -8.17 -19.08 -21.90
CA ASP A 61 -7.98 -17.63 -21.88
C ASP A 61 -7.33 -17.14 -20.58
N PHE A 62 -7.77 -17.68 -19.44
CA PHE A 62 -7.16 -17.40 -18.14
C PHE A 62 -5.69 -17.84 -18.11
N CYS A 63 -5.41 -19.07 -18.55
CA CYS A 63 -4.05 -19.60 -18.60
C CYS A 63 -3.13 -18.80 -19.54
N ASP A 64 -3.63 -18.37 -20.70
CA ASP A 64 -2.87 -17.56 -21.64
C ASP A 64 -2.62 -16.14 -21.10
N SER A 65 -3.58 -15.58 -20.34
CA SER A 65 -3.38 -14.32 -19.62
C SER A 65 -2.25 -14.43 -18.59
N LEU A 66 -2.17 -15.55 -17.85
CA LEU A 66 -1.07 -15.81 -16.92
C LEU A 66 0.26 -16.07 -17.64
N ARG A 67 0.24 -16.82 -18.75
CA ARG A 67 1.42 -17.07 -19.59
C ARG A 67 2.04 -15.75 -20.06
N GLY A 68 1.22 -14.80 -20.51
CA GLY A 68 1.69 -13.49 -20.94
C GLY A 68 2.35 -12.65 -19.84
N LEU A 69 2.16 -12.99 -18.56
CA LEU A 69 2.86 -12.32 -17.45
C LEU A 69 4.24 -12.91 -17.18
N VAL A 70 4.52 -14.14 -17.62
CA VAL A 70 5.84 -14.78 -17.40
C VAL A 70 6.93 -13.98 -18.09
N ASP A 71 6.72 -13.60 -19.34
CA ASP A 71 7.68 -12.77 -20.08
C ASP A 71 7.90 -11.44 -19.37
N PHE A 72 6.82 -10.79 -18.91
CA PHE A 72 6.89 -9.55 -18.15
C PHE A 72 7.67 -9.66 -16.82
N VAL A 73 7.54 -10.78 -16.12
CA VAL A 73 8.27 -11.07 -14.88
C VAL A 73 9.75 -11.37 -15.15
N LEU A 74 10.08 -11.96 -16.30
CA LEU A 74 11.44 -12.32 -16.68
C LEU A 74 12.14 -11.24 -17.53
N GLU A 75 11.42 -10.22 -17.98
CA GLU A 75 11.91 -9.19 -18.88
C GLU A 75 13.03 -8.32 -18.26
N HIS A 76 13.94 -7.87 -19.13
CA HIS A 76 15.19 -7.21 -18.78
C HIS A 76 15.25 -5.72 -19.15
N GLU A 77 14.10 -5.11 -19.50
CA GLU A 77 14.08 -3.73 -20.03
C GLU A 77 14.91 -2.78 -19.15
N PRO A 78 16.00 -2.20 -19.70
CA PRO A 78 16.86 -1.30 -18.95
C PRO A 78 16.08 -0.05 -18.56
N MET A 79 16.31 0.41 -17.33
CA MET A 79 15.70 1.64 -16.83
C MET A 79 15.96 2.81 -17.80
N PRO A 80 14.94 3.58 -18.22
CA PRO A 80 15.21 4.86 -18.83
C PRO A 80 15.95 5.74 -17.80
N PRO A 81 16.92 6.57 -18.23
CA PRO A 81 17.63 7.44 -17.31
C PRO A 81 16.64 8.35 -16.57
N PRO A 82 16.94 8.75 -15.32
CA PRO A 82 16.07 9.65 -14.58
C PRO A 82 15.81 10.92 -15.40
N PRO A 83 14.59 11.49 -15.35
CA PRO A 83 14.33 12.75 -16.01
C PRO A 83 15.31 13.79 -15.45
N LEU A 84 16.01 14.48 -16.36
CA LEU A 84 16.84 15.61 -15.97
C LEU A 84 15.97 16.58 -15.16
N PRO A 85 16.51 17.19 -14.09
CA PRO A 85 15.81 18.28 -13.43
C PRO A 85 15.43 19.31 -14.51
N PRO A 86 14.24 19.92 -14.42
CA PRO A 86 13.86 20.95 -15.39
C PRO A 86 15.01 21.95 -15.43
N SER A 87 15.65 22.05 -16.61
CA SER A 87 16.65 23.07 -16.83
C SER A 87 15.97 24.39 -16.49
N SER A 88 16.57 25.17 -15.59
CA SER A 88 16.18 26.55 -15.31
C SER A 88 16.40 27.34 -16.59
N ALA A 89 15.47 27.17 -17.54
CA ALA A 89 15.29 28.02 -18.68
C ALA A 89 14.93 29.37 -18.08
N LEU A 90 15.89 30.28 -18.16
CA LEU A 90 15.68 31.71 -17.99
C LEU A 90 14.35 32.08 -18.63
N GLN A 91 13.33 32.30 -17.79
CA GLN A 91 12.12 32.97 -18.21
C GLN A 91 12.54 34.36 -18.64
N GLN A 92 12.73 34.54 -19.95
CA GLN A 92 12.75 35.86 -20.54
C GLN A 92 11.35 36.44 -20.31
N GLN A 93 11.25 37.36 -19.34
CA GLN A 93 10.03 38.12 -19.12
C GLN A 93 9.73 38.94 -20.39
N PRO A 94 8.48 38.94 -20.89
CA PRO A 94 8.06 39.93 -21.87
C PRO A 94 8.01 41.33 -21.21
N PRO A 95 8.26 42.42 -21.96
CA PRO A 95 8.32 43.77 -21.41
C PRO A 95 6.95 44.20 -20.83
N PRO A 96 6.95 45.04 -19.77
CA PRO A 96 5.73 45.39 -19.05
C PRO A 96 4.81 46.29 -19.87
N SER A 97 3.53 45.92 -19.96
CA SER A 97 2.46 46.77 -20.44
C SER A 97 2.06 47.79 -19.37
N SER A 98 1.86 49.03 -19.83
CA SER A 98 1.56 50.21 -19.01
C SER A 98 0.08 50.31 -18.66
N GLN A 99 -0.36 49.60 -17.61
CA GLN A 99 -1.59 49.91 -16.88
C GLN A 99 -1.44 49.64 -15.38
N PRO A 100 -1.93 50.53 -14.49
CA PRO A 100 -1.87 50.31 -13.04
C PRO A 100 -2.91 49.27 -12.59
N PRO A 101 -2.54 48.31 -11.71
CA PRO A 101 -3.48 47.31 -11.19
C PRO A 101 -4.39 47.87 -10.07
N PRO A 102 -5.62 47.35 -9.91
CA PRO A 102 -6.50 47.69 -8.79
C PRO A 102 -6.00 47.10 -7.46
N PRO A 103 -6.43 47.64 -6.30
CA PRO A 103 -5.92 47.22 -5.00
C PRO A 103 -6.34 45.78 -4.61
N PRO A 104 -5.47 45.02 -3.90
CA PRO A 104 -5.71 43.62 -3.57
C PRO A 104 -6.69 43.42 -2.40
N PRO A 105 -7.46 42.33 -2.37
CA PRO A 105 -8.23 41.90 -1.19
C PRO A 105 -7.34 41.35 -0.07
N PRO A 106 -7.82 41.31 1.19
CA PRO A 106 -7.01 40.89 2.34
C PRO A 106 -6.66 39.39 2.33
N PRO A 107 -5.53 39.00 2.93
CA PRO A 107 -4.97 37.65 2.81
C PRO A 107 -5.69 36.60 3.69
N PRO A 108 -5.80 35.33 3.24
CA PRO A 108 -6.22 34.20 4.06
C PRO A 108 -5.09 33.71 5.02
N PRO A 109 -5.42 32.91 6.06
CA PRO A 109 -4.47 32.52 7.11
C PRO A 109 -3.32 31.64 6.59
N GLN A 110 -2.13 31.89 7.14
CA GLN A 110 -0.83 31.37 6.73
C GLN A 110 -0.72 29.84 6.75
N GLN A 111 -0.43 29.24 5.59
CA GLN A 111 0.27 27.95 5.49
C GLN A 111 1.78 28.22 5.55
N GLN A 112 2.47 27.55 6.49
CA GLN A 112 3.92 27.61 6.65
C GLN A 112 4.62 27.14 5.37
N GLN A 113 5.38 28.05 4.75
CA GLN A 113 6.31 27.75 3.66
C GLN A 113 7.53 27.00 4.21
N GLN A 114 7.94 25.93 3.53
CA GLN A 114 9.22 25.24 3.76
C GLN A 114 10.39 26.16 3.34
N PRO A 115 11.50 26.21 4.11
CA PRO A 115 12.69 26.96 3.68
C PRO A 115 13.44 26.20 2.56
N GLY A 116 13.94 26.98 1.60
CA GLY A 116 14.41 26.53 0.28
C GLY A 116 15.66 25.65 0.27
N GLU A 117 15.67 24.73 -0.68
CA GLU A 117 16.81 23.92 -1.11
C GLU A 117 17.89 24.80 -1.76
N GLN A 118 18.89 25.24 -0.99
CA GLN A 118 20.20 25.64 -1.52
C GLN A 118 21.29 25.11 -0.58
N GLY A 119 21.81 23.92 -0.88
CA GLY A 119 22.92 23.34 -0.11
C GLY A 119 23.07 21.82 -0.21
N ALA A 120 23.02 21.23 -1.40
CA ALA A 120 23.35 19.81 -1.58
C ALA A 120 24.04 19.60 -2.94
N ALA A 121 25.19 20.26 -3.14
CA ALA A 121 26.07 20.03 -4.27
C ALA A 121 27.45 19.64 -3.76
N GLY A 122 27.70 18.34 -3.69
CA GLY A 122 29.01 17.76 -3.41
C GLY A 122 28.86 16.30 -3.02
N TRP A 123 29.74 15.46 -3.55
CA TRP A 123 29.95 14.05 -3.17
C TRP A 123 29.00 13.02 -3.81
N CYS A 124 29.24 12.75 -5.09
CA CYS A 124 28.94 11.45 -5.72
C CYS A 124 30.07 11.11 -6.70
N ALA A 125 31.14 10.49 -6.21
CA ALA A 125 32.10 9.79 -7.06
C ALA A 125 32.86 8.71 -6.25
N GLY A 126 32.60 7.44 -6.54
CA GLY A 126 33.47 6.32 -6.15
C GLY A 126 32.74 5.05 -5.72
N GLY A 127 32.67 4.06 -6.62
CA GLY A 127 32.25 2.68 -6.30
C GLY A 127 31.43 2.05 -7.44
N GLY A 128 31.88 0.92 -7.99
CA GLY A 128 31.36 0.32 -9.24
C GLY A 128 29.84 0.18 -9.28
N ALA A 129 29.22 0.82 -10.28
CA ALA A 129 27.77 0.88 -10.44
C ALA A 129 27.19 -0.50 -10.78
N ALA A 130 26.69 -1.21 -9.77
CA ALA A 130 25.57 -2.13 -9.99
C ALA A 130 24.43 -1.32 -10.62
N VAL A 131 23.83 -1.83 -11.70
CA VAL A 131 22.72 -1.13 -12.36
C VAL A 131 21.50 -1.23 -11.46
N VAL A 132 21.32 -0.22 -10.61
CA VAL A 132 20.20 -0.11 -9.66
C VAL A 132 18.88 -0.28 -10.41
N GLY A 133 18.00 -1.13 -9.86
CA GLY A 133 16.66 -1.38 -10.41
C GLY A 133 16.56 -2.48 -11.46
N ARG A 134 17.67 -3.12 -11.87
CA ARG A 134 17.64 -4.30 -12.75
C ARG A 134 17.46 -5.58 -11.92
N LEU A 135 16.55 -6.45 -12.36
CA LEU A 135 16.30 -7.77 -11.77
C LEU A 135 17.53 -8.67 -11.80
N ASP A 136 17.94 -9.17 -10.63
CA ASP A 136 18.95 -10.20 -10.46
C ASP A 136 18.36 -11.63 -10.54
N ALA A 137 19.18 -12.66 -10.27
CA ALA A 137 18.75 -14.05 -10.33
C ALA A 137 17.83 -14.47 -9.16
N LEU A 138 17.98 -13.83 -7.99
CA LEU A 138 17.08 -14.04 -6.86
C LEU A 138 15.72 -13.39 -7.17
N ASP A 139 15.70 -12.14 -7.63
CA ASP A 139 14.44 -11.45 -7.96
C ASP A 139 13.61 -12.22 -8.98
N ARG A 140 14.23 -12.85 -9.99
CA ARG A 140 13.49 -13.66 -10.98
C ARG A 140 12.81 -14.87 -10.35
N ARG A 141 13.53 -15.58 -9.47
CA ARG A 141 12.99 -16.74 -8.76
C ARG A 141 11.85 -16.31 -7.84
N GLU A 142 12.03 -15.18 -7.15
CA GLU A 142 11.00 -14.61 -6.31
C GLU A 142 9.81 -14.10 -7.11
N GLY A 143 10.02 -13.52 -8.29
CA GLY A 143 8.97 -13.02 -9.18
C GLY A 143 8.06 -14.12 -9.71
N LEU A 144 8.64 -15.26 -10.11
CA LEU A 144 7.86 -16.44 -10.47
C LEU A 144 7.04 -16.97 -9.27
N ARG A 145 7.62 -16.98 -8.07
CA ARG A 145 6.89 -17.35 -6.84
C ARG A 145 5.79 -16.33 -6.51
N TYR A 146 6.07 -15.04 -6.64
CA TYR A 146 5.15 -13.93 -6.44
C TYR A 146 3.91 -14.07 -7.34
N LEU A 147 4.09 -14.44 -8.61
CA LEU A 147 2.97 -14.71 -9.51
C LEU A 147 2.03 -15.79 -8.95
N THR A 148 2.57 -16.87 -8.38
CA THR A 148 1.74 -17.92 -7.74
C THR A 148 0.99 -17.41 -6.51
N ARG A 149 1.57 -16.50 -5.74
CA ARG A 149 0.95 -15.87 -4.56
C ARG A 149 -0.20 -14.97 -4.99
N VAL A 150 0.02 -14.09 -5.96
CA VAL A 150 -1.03 -13.20 -6.47
C VAL A 150 -2.14 -14.01 -7.14
N MET A 151 -1.81 -15.10 -7.84
CA MET A 151 -2.78 -16.01 -8.43
C MET A 151 -3.72 -16.61 -7.38
N ARG A 152 -3.19 -17.10 -6.25
CA ARG A 152 -4.01 -17.59 -5.13
C ARG A 152 -4.94 -16.51 -4.58
N GLY A 153 -4.42 -15.30 -4.37
CA GLY A 153 -5.23 -14.17 -3.91
C GLY A 153 -6.34 -13.79 -4.89
N GLY A 154 -6.04 -13.79 -6.20
CA GLY A 154 -7.01 -13.51 -7.25
C GLY A 154 -8.11 -14.56 -7.36
N LEU A 155 -7.74 -15.85 -7.43
CA LEU A 155 -8.74 -16.92 -7.53
C LEU A 155 -9.66 -16.93 -6.31
N GLU A 156 -9.12 -16.83 -5.10
CA GLU A 156 -9.96 -16.83 -3.90
C GLU A 156 -10.88 -15.59 -3.81
N ALA A 157 -10.46 -14.44 -4.37
CA ALA A 157 -11.28 -13.23 -4.40
C ALA A 157 -12.39 -13.26 -5.46
N PHE A 158 -12.11 -13.81 -6.64
CA PHE A 158 -13.00 -13.73 -7.80
C PHE A 158 -13.73 -15.04 -8.15
N MET A 159 -13.33 -16.18 -7.59
CA MET A 159 -13.98 -17.49 -7.79
C MET A 159 -14.70 -18.00 -6.54
N ASP A 160 -14.12 -17.83 -5.36
CA ASP A 160 -14.68 -18.40 -4.13
C ASP A 160 -15.47 -17.36 -3.31
N CYS A 161 -14.91 -16.15 -3.15
CA CYS A 161 -15.45 -15.09 -2.28
C CYS A 161 -15.95 -13.87 -3.06
N TRP A 162 -16.48 -14.10 -4.26
CA TRP A 162 -16.89 -13.04 -5.19
C TRP A 162 -18.28 -12.46 -4.90
N ASP A 163 -19.15 -13.20 -4.21
CA ASP A 163 -20.58 -12.90 -4.15
C ASP A 163 -20.92 -11.89 -3.04
N PRO A 164 -21.27 -10.63 -3.37
CA PRO A 164 -21.61 -9.62 -2.36
C PRO A 164 -22.97 -9.88 -1.68
N ALA A 165 -23.84 -10.74 -2.22
CA ALA A 165 -25.09 -11.13 -1.57
C ALA A 165 -24.85 -12.14 -0.43
N TRP A 166 -23.75 -12.89 -0.53
CA TRP A 166 -23.29 -13.90 0.42
C TRP A 166 -21.88 -13.57 0.89
N PRO A 167 -21.70 -12.42 1.59
CA PRO A 167 -20.38 -11.88 1.86
C PRO A 167 -19.58 -12.81 2.77
N VAL A 168 -18.30 -12.98 2.43
CA VAL A 168 -17.32 -13.68 3.25
C VAL A 168 -16.21 -12.69 3.60
N LEU A 169 -16.04 -12.41 4.89
CA LEU A 169 -14.88 -11.67 5.40
C LEU A 169 -13.87 -12.68 5.94
N ARG A 170 -12.67 -12.67 5.39
CA ARG A 170 -11.64 -13.67 5.70
C ARG A 170 -10.24 -13.08 5.65
N PRO A 171 -9.26 -13.67 6.35
CA PRO A 171 -7.86 -13.37 6.14
C PRO A 171 -7.44 -13.55 4.68
N LEU A 172 -6.41 -12.82 4.25
CA LEU A 172 -5.73 -13.14 3.01
C LEU A 172 -5.12 -14.56 3.09
N PRO A 173 -5.08 -15.31 1.98
CA PRO A 173 -4.51 -16.65 1.98
C PRO A 173 -3.03 -16.59 2.36
N TYR A 174 -2.55 -17.62 3.06
CA TYR A 174 -1.23 -17.64 3.69
C TYR A 174 -0.12 -17.11 2.76
N ASN A 175 0.64 -16.12 3.23
CA ASN A 175 1.82 -15.63 2.52
C ASN A 175 1.52 -15.05 1.11
N VAL A 176 0.30 -14.55 0.89
CA VAL A 176 0.03 -13.62 -0.21
C VAL A 176 0.43 -12.22 0.23
N LYS A 177 1.44 -11.69 -0.45
CA LYS A 177 2.11 -10.43 -0.16
C LYS A 177 1.91 -9.49 -1.34
N LEU A 178 1.45 -8.27 -1.08
CA LEU A 178 1.08 -7.30 -2.13
C LEU A 178 1.41 -5.89 -1.66
N GLY A 179 2.26 -5.18 -2.42
CA GLY A 179 2.41 -3.74 -2.31
C GLY A 179 2.94 -3.22 -0.98
N ALA A 180 4.06 -3.80 -0.52
CA ALA A 180 4.61 -3.58 0.81
C ALA A 180 3.59 -3.99 1.89
N ASP A 181 3.23 -5.27 1.89
CA ASP A 181 2.39 -5.87 2.92
C ASP A 181 3.01 -5.65 4.30
N ASN A 182 2.24 -5.19 5.28
CA ASN A 182 2.78 -4.97 6.62
C ASN A 182 2.94 -6.32 7.37
N PRO A 183 4.18 -6.75 7.74
CA PRO A 183 4.43 -7.96 8.53
C PRO A 183 3.64 -8.06 9.83
N ASP A 184 3.29 -6.90 10.39
CA ASP A 184 2.60 -6.77 11.67
C ASP A 184 1.06 -6.76 11.52
N ASN A 185 0.54 -6.83 10.29
CA ASN A 185 -0.91 -6.84 10.05
C ASN A 185 -1.49 -8.26 9.94
N LEU A 186 -2.70 -8.45 10.46
CA LEU A 186 -3.66 -9.41 9.93
C LEU A 186 -4.61 -8.65 9.00
N TYR A 187 -4.52 -8.92 7.70
CA TYR A 187 -5.42 -8.35 6.71
C TYR A 187 -6.60 -9.28 6.47
N MET A 188 -7.81 -8.73 6.52
CA MET A 188 -9.02 -9.44 6.12
C MET A 188 -9.71 -8.70 4.97
N TYR A 189 -10.22 -9.46 4.01
CA TYR A 189 -10.87 -8.96 2.80
C TYR A 189 -12.27 -9.55 2.69
N GLY A 190 -13.22 -8.75 2.22
CA GLY A 190 -14.56 -9.20 1.87
C GLY A 190 -15.11 -8.43 0.69
N THR A 191 -15.92 -9.10 -0.13
CA THR A 191 -16.60 -8.47 -1.26
C THR A 191 -17.93 -7.88 -0.80
N VAL A 192 -18.17 -6.62 -1.15
CA VAL A 192 -19.40 -5.88 -0.81
C VAL A 192 -19.93 -5.18 -2.06
N SER A 193 -21.20 -4.79 -2.05
CA SER A 193 -21.81 -3.98 -3.11
C SER A 193 -22.71 -2.92 -2.52
N GLY A 194 -22.69 -1.71 -3.09
CA GLY A 194 -23.65 -0.65 -2.76
C GLY A 194 -25.12 -0.98 -3.06
N SER A 195 -25.38 -2.14 -3.69
CA SER A 195 -26.75 -2.67 -3.91
C SER A 195 -27.34 -3.35 -2.67
N TYR A 196 -26.53 -3.59 -1.64
CA TYR A 196 -26.94 -4.23 -0.39
C TYR A 196 -26.54 -3.37 0.80
N GLU A 197 -27.04 -3.73 1.98
CA GLU A 197 -26.62 -3.18 3.25
C GLU A 197 -25.98 -4.28 4.10
N TYR A 198 -24.99 -3.96 4.91
CA TYR A 198 -24.25 -4.94 5.71
C TYR A 198 -24.10 -4.50 7.15
N ARG A 199 -23.91 -5.50 8.02
CA ARG A 199 -23.45 -5.31 9.40
C ARG A 199 -22.16 -6.07 9.61
N LEU A 200 -21.15 -5.37 10.13
CA LEU A 200 -19.97 -5.97 10.74
C LEU A 200 -20.20 -6.08 12.23
N TYR A 201 -19.83 -7.19 12.85
CA TYR A 201 -19.99 -7.38 14.29
C TYR A 201 -18.99 -8.37 14.85
N GLY A 202 -18.77 -8.30 16.17
CA GLY A 202 -17.92 -9.23 16.89
C GLY A 202 -17.30 -8.59 18.12
N SER A 203 -16.05 -8.95 18.43
CA SER A 203 -15.33 -8.47 19.62
C SER A 203 -14.06 -7.72 19.23
N ARG A 204 -13.78 -6.61 19.95
CA ARG A 204 -12.66 -5.70 19.64
C ARG A 204 -11.28 -6.36 19.82
N GLY A 205 -11.16 -7.38 20.66
CA GLY A 205 -9.87 -7.93 21.06
C GLY A 205 -9.00 -6.86 21.73
N SER A 206 -7.68 -7.02 21.64
CA SER A 206 -6.70 -6.09 22.22
C SER A 206 -5.63 -5.63 21.23
N VAL A 207 -5.81 -5.90 19.93
CA VAL A 207 -4.89 -5.45 18.88
C VAL A 207 -4.73 -3.92 18.90
N THR A 208 -3.48 -3.44 18.82
CA THR A 208 -3.09 -2.04 18.98
C THR A 208 -3.86 -1.12 18.03
N TYR A 209 -3.99 -1.50 16.76
CA TYR A 209 -4.75 -0.72 15.79
C TYR A 209 -5.68 -1.61 14.97
N LEU A 210 -6.93 -1.18 14.83
CA LEU A 210 -7.96 -1.85 14.05
C LEU A 210 -8.59 -0.82 13.11
N SER A 211 -8.69 -1.12 11.82
CA SER A 211 -9.40 -0.27 10.87
C SER A 211 -10.24 -1.05 9.88
N PHE A 212 -11.29 -0.39 9.41
CA PHE A 212 -12.24 -0.84 8.42
C PHE A 212 -12.24 0.18 7.27
N GLY A 213 -11.99 -0.29 6.05
CA GLY A 213 -12.02 0.55 4.85
C GLY A 213 -12.91 -0.07 3.79
N VAL A 214 -13.83 0.71 3.24
CA VAL A 214 -14.60 0.36 2.05
C VAL A 214 -14.04 1.11 0.86
N TYR A 215 -13.71 0.34 -0.18
CA TYR A 215 -13.08 0.80 -1.40
C TYR A 215 -13.94 0.44 -2.62
N THR A 216 -13.70 1.16 -3.70
CA THR A 216 -14.33 0.96 -5.00
C THR A 216 -13.29 0.40 -5.99
N GLY A 217 -13.76 -0.29 -7.04
CA GLY A 217 -12.90 -0.90 -8.07
C GLY A 217 -12.51 -2.37 -7.84
N SER A 218 -12.06 -3.03 -8.90
CA SER A 218 -11.64 -4.45 -8.96
C SER A 218 -10.27 -4.69 -8.35
N ARG A 219 -9.40 -3.69 -8.42
CA ARG A 219 -8.00 -3.78 -8.04
C ARG A 219 -7.50 -2.42 -7.56
N PRO A 220 -6.38 -2.38 -6.82
CA PRO A 220 -5.71 -1.13 -6.54
C PRO A 220 -5.41 -0.38 -7.85
N GLY A 221 -5.59 0.94 -7.85
CA GLY A 221 -5.45 1.83 -9.01
C GLY A 221 -6.75 2.09 -9.77
N GLN A 222 -7.88 1.52 -9.35
CA GLN A 222 -9.16 1.66 -10.04
C GLN A 222 -10.29 2.07 -9.07
N GLY A 223 -11.18 2.96 -9.50
CA GLY A 223 -12.30 3.47 -8.68
C GLY A 223 -12.05 4.84 -8.04
N SER A 224 -12.98 5.30 -7.22
CA SER A 224 -12.86 6.49 -6.38
C SER A 224 -11.65 6.41 -5.44
N THR A 225 -10.95 7.54 -5.28
CA THR A 225 -9.78 7.68 -4.41
C THR A 225 -10.14 8.08 -2.97
N ARG A 226 -11.42 8.20 -2.61
CA ARG A 226 -11.83 8.50 -1.22
C ARG A 226 -12.54 7.30 -0.61
N PRO A 227 -11.82 6.42 0.12
CA PRO A 227 -12.47 5.33 0.81
C PRO A 227 -13.34 5.84 1.96
N CYS A 228 -14.42 5.13 2.26
CA CYS A 228 -15.08 5.29 3.55
C CYS A 228 -14.27 4.49 4.57
N HIS A 229 -13.94 5.10 5.71
CA HIS A 229 -13.02 4.52 6.68
C HIS A 229 -13.49 4.77 8.11
N LEU A 230 -13.21 3.81 8.98
CA LEU A 230 -13.42 3.86 10.43
C LEU A 230 -12.26 3.13 11.09
N ASP A 231 -11.62 3.74 12.08
CA ASP A 231 -10.55 3.10 12.85
C ASP A 231 -10.83 3.06 14.35
N SER A 232 -9.95 2.39 15.09
CA SER A 232 -10.08 2.15 16.52
C SER A 232 -10.08 3.41 17.40
N SER A 233 -9.65 4.57 16.89
CA SER A 233 -9.78 5.84 17.61
C SER A 233 -11.21 6.39 17.59
N GLN A 234 -12.02 5.96 16.62
CA GLN A 234 -13.41 6.37 16.41
C GLN A 234 -14.42 5.28 16.77
N LEU A 235 -13.99 4.01 16.75
CA LEU A 235 -14.85 2.86 17.00
C LEU A 235 -15.39 2.86 18.44
N ILE A 236 -16.72 2.90 18.55
CA ILE A 236 -17.44 2.78 19.81
C ILE A 236 -17.66 1.30 20.12
N THR A 237 -17.19 0.85 21.28
CA THR A 237 -17.38 -0.51 21.78
C THR A 237 -18.33 -0.54 22.97
N ARG A 238 -19.04 -1.66 23.14
CA ARG A 238 -19.87 -1.92 24.31
C ARG A 238 -19.00 -2.29 25.52
N PRO A 239 -19.53 -2.23 26.76
CA PRO A 239 -18.78 -2.62 27.97
C PRO A 239 -18.24 -4.06 27.97
N ASP A 240 -18.88 -4.97 27.24
CA ASP A 240 -18.44 -6.36 27.06
C ASP A 240 -17.35 -6.53 25.99
N GLY A 241 -16.89 -5.44 25.37
CA GLY A 241 -15.90 -5.43 24.30
C GLY A 241 -16.47 -5.76 22.92
N SER A 242 -17.78 -5.97 22.79
CA SER A 242 -18.42 -6.18 21.49
C SER A 242 -18.61 -4.88 20.72
N PHE A 243 -18.72 -4.98 19.40
CA PHE A 243 -19.06 -3.85 18.53
C PHE A 243 -19.97 -4.30 17.39
N GLU A 244 -20.67 -3.33 16.79
CA GLU A 244 -21.24 -3.48 15.45
C GLU A 244 -20.95 -2.22 14.63
N VAL A 245 -20.74 -2.39 13.33
CA VAL A 245 -20.56 -1.30 12.34
C VAL A 245 -21.52 -1.52 11.20
N PHE A 246 -22.31 -0.51 10.86
CA PHE A 246 -23.24 -0.58 9.73
C PHE A 246 -22.59 -0.03 8.46
N LEU A 247 -22.62 -0.83 7.38
CA LEU A 247 -22.26 -0.41 6.04
C LEU A 247 -23.56 -0.15 5.26
N THR A 248 -24.00 1.10 5.27
CA THR A 248 -25.30 1.51 4.71
C THR A 248 -25.17 2.83 3.95
N PRO A 249 -26.01 3.10 2.93
CA PRO A 249 -25.98 4.39 2.23
C PRO A 249 -26.31 5.58 3.13
N GLN A 250 -27.15 5.36 4.14
CA GLN A 250 -27.61 6.37 5.10
C GLN A 250 -27.12 6.06 6.53
N PRO A 251 -26.97 7.08 7.41
CA PRO A 251 -26.55 6.89 8.79
C PRO A 251 -27.36 5.84 9.54
N ARG A 252 -26.66 4.91 10.21
CA ARG A 252 -27.29 3.86 11.03
C ARG A 252 -26.38 3.42 12.16
N GLY A 253 -26.90 3.46 13.39
CA GLY A 253 -26.16 3.08 14.60
C GLY A 253 -25.02 4.05 14.93
N ASP A 254 -24.31 3.77 16.01
CA ASP A 254 -23.24 4.64 16.52
C ASP A 254 -21.95 4.52 15.69
N ASN A 255 -21.65 3.32 15.20
CA ASN A 255 -20.58 3.10 14.23
C ASN A 255 -21.19 2.90 12.83
N TRP A 256 -20.93 3.85 11.94
CA TRP A 256 -21.45 3.84 10.59
C TRP A 256 -20.36 4.18 9.58
N MET A 257 -20.38 3.46 8.46
CA MET A 257 -19.59 3.76 7.28
C MET A 257 -20.53 3.87 6.09
N GLN A 258 -20.47 5.02 5.40
CA GLN A 258 -21.26 5.25 4.20
C GLN A 258 -20.85 4.27 3.10
N LEU A 259 -21.80 3.45 2.68
CA LEU A 259 -21.59 2.51 1.59
C LEU A 259 -21.89 3.19 0.25
N ALA A 260 -20.84 3.44 -0.52
CA ALA A 260 -20.97 4.05 -1.85
C ALA A 260 -21.68 3.10 -2.84
N PRO A 261 -22.45 3.61 -3.81
CA PRO A 261 -23.12 2.78 -4.82
C PRO A 261 -22.17 1.87 -5.62
N ASP A 262 -20.93 2.31 -5.81
CA ASP A 262 -19.85 1.61 -6.52
C ASP A 262 -18.86 0.87 -5.59
N ALA A 263 -19.21 0.72 -4.30
CA ALA A 263 -18.42 -0.06 -3.36
C ALA A 263 -18.26 -1.51 -3.85
N SER A 264 -17.05 -2.04 -3.72
CA SER A 264 -16.69 -3.37 -4.22
C SER A 264 -15.87 -4.18 -3.22
N ARG A 265 -15.24 -3.53 -2.23
CA ARG A 265 -14.30 -4.18 -1.33
C ARG A 265 -14.36 -3.62 0.08
N LEU A 266 -14.42 -4.50 1.05
CA LEU A 266 -14.12 -4.24 2.45
C LEU A 266 -12.71 -4.77 2.77
N VAL A 267 -11.89 -3.93 3.38
CA VAL A 267 -10.57 -4.31 3.93
C VAL A 267 -10.57 -4.00 5.41
N VAL A 268 -10.22 -5.00 6.22
CA VAL A 268 -9.99 -4.85 7.65
C VAL A 268 -8.51 -5.04 7.93
N ARG A 269 -7.91 -4.13 8.68
CA ARG A 269 -6.50 -4.21 9.10
C ARG A 269 -6.44 -4.32 10.60
N GLN A 270 -5.80 -5.37 11.09
CA GLN A 270 -5.47 -5.50 12.50
C GLN A 270 -3.95 -5.45 12.65
N THR A 271 -3.42 -4.33 13.15
CA THR A 271 -1.98 -4.09 13.29
C THR A 271 -1.55 -4.38 14.72
N PHE A 272 -0.67 -5.37 14.87
CA PHE A 272 -0.16 -5.83 16.15
C PHE A 272 1.13 -5.10 16.49
N LEU A 273 1.22 -4.58 17.71
CA LEU A 273 2.48 -4.09 18.26
C LEU A 273 3.34 -5.27 18.72
N ASP A 274 2.72 -6.25 19.38
CA ASP A 274 3.32 -7.50 19.81
C ASP A 274 2.27 -8.63 19.72
N ARG A 275 2.32 -9.39 18.62
CA ARG A 275 1.39 -10.50 18.34
C ARG A 275 1.32 -11.54 19.47
N SER A 276 2.36 -11.67 20.31
CA SER A 276 2.37 -12.65 21.41
C SER A 276 1.57 -12.19 22.64
N LYS A 277 1.30 -10.89 22.77
CA LYS A 277 0.62 -10.27 23.91
C LYS A 277 -0.78 -9.75 23.59
N GLU A 278 -1.18 -9.81 22.32
CA GLU A 278 -2.41 -9.21 21.84
C GLU A 278 -3.37 -10.24 21.28
N VAL A 279 -4.67 -10.02 21.50
CA VAL A 279 -5.75 -10.83 20.94
C VAL A 279 -6.32 -10.12 19.72
N ALA A 280 -6.37 -10.81 18.59
CA ALA A 280 -7.01 -10.32 17.37
C ALA A 280 -8.49 -9.98 17.63
N ALA A 281 -8.99 -8.95 16.94
CA ALA A 281 -10.42 -8.70 16.86
C ALA A 281 -11.11 -9.85 16.11
N GLN A 282 -12.25 -10.31 16.64
CA GLN A 282 -13.13 -11.22 15.92
C GLN A 282 -14.12 -10.38 15.14
N VAL A 283 -14.09 -10.50 13.81
CA VAL A 283 -14.92 -9.68 12.92
C VAL A 283 -15.70 -10.59 11.99
N HIS A 284 -17.02 -10.47 12.03
CA HIS A 284 -17.96 -11.15 11.17
C HIS A 284 -18.67 -10.14 10.27
N ILE A 285 -19.14 -10.59 9.11
CA ILE A 285 -19.97 -9.81 8.20
C ILE A 285 -21.26 -10.57 7.93
N GLU A 286 -22.36 -9.83 7.87
CA GLU A 286 -23.62 -10.34 7.33
C GLU A 286 -24.28 -9.28 6.46
N ARG A 287 -25.04 -9.74 5.46
CA ARG A 287 -25.91 -8.88 4.68
C ARG A 287 -27.22 -8.69 5.44
N LEU A 288 -27.68 -7.45 5.55
CA LEU A 288 -28.95 -7.12 6.17
C LEU A 288 -30.11 -7.50 5.23
N PRO A 289 -31.29 -7.88 5.77
CA PRO A 289 -32.48 -8.12 4.95
C PRO A 289 -32.79 -6.88 4.10
N LEU A 290 -33.12 -7.09 2.83
CA LEU A 290 -33.68 -6.01 2.02
C LEU A 290 -34.95 -5.54 2.72
N ALA A 291 -34.99 -4.27 3.14
CA ALA A 291 -36.22 -3.70 3.65
C ALA A 291 -37.30 -3.94 2.60
N HIS A 292 -38.41 -4.57 2.99
CA HIS A 292 -39.59 -4.62 2.13
C HIS A 292 -39.96 -3.18 1.83
N ARG A 293 -39.58 -2.67 0.66
CA ARG A 293 -40.27 -1.54 0.08
C ARG A 293 -41.66 -2.10 -0.18
N THR A 294 -42.57 -1.91 0.77
CA THR A 294 -44.00 -2.06 0.52
C THR A 294 -44.26 -1.23 -0.72
N ALA A 295 -44.46 -1.91 -1.85
CA ALA A 295 -45.05 -1.31 -3.02
C ALA A 295 -46.33 -0.65 -2.49
N GLY A 296 -46.31 0.69 -2.44
CA GLY A 296 -47.45 1.45 -1.96
C GLY A 296 -48.66 0.98 -2.75
N GLY A 297 -49.60 0.36 -2.04
CA GLY A 297 -50.84 -0.10 -2.63
C GLY A 297 -51.50 1.09 -3.32
N GLY A 298 -51.77 0.94 -4.61
CA GLY A 298 -52.59 1.86 -5.38
C GLY A 298 -54.00 1.88 -4.79
N GLY A 299 -54.21 2.77 -3.83
CA GLY A 299 -55.52 3.19 -3.35
C GLY A 299 -55.89 4.47 -4.07
N GLY A 300 -56.74 4.36 -5.09
CA GLY A 300 -57.25 5.50 -5.85
C GLY A 300 -58.04 6.47 -4.98
N GLY A 301 -57.66 7.74 -5.05
CA GLY A 301 -58.40 8.88 -4.49
C GLY A 301 -58.00 10.13 -5.26
N GLY A 302 -58.75 10.45 -6.31
CA GLY A 302 -58.52 11.64 -7.14
C GLY A 302 -58.90 12.93 -6.42
N GLY A 303 -58.12 14.00 -6.64
CA GLY A 303 -58.49 15.34 -6.19
C GLY A 303 -57.36 16.37 -6.13
N GLY A 304 -56.79 16.73 -7.30
CA GLY A 304 -56.28 18.07 -7.69
C GLY A 304 -55.39 18.92 -6.77
N GLY A 305 -54.19 19.24 -7.27
CA GLY A 305 -53.57 20.56 -7.06
C GLY A 305 -52.04 20.63 -6.98
N GLY A 306 -51.40 21.03 -8.09
CA GLY A 306 -50.22 21.92 -8.09
C GLY A 306 -48.80 21.34 -7.96
N ASP A 307 -48.05 21.39 -9.06
CA ASP A 307 -46.59 21.54 -9.21
C ASP A 307 -45.64 21.02 -8.11
N GLN A 308 -44.90 19.93 -8.42
CA GLN A 308 -43.44 19.83 -8.18
C GLN A 308 -42.78 18.56 -8.79
N ALA A 309 -41.77 18.81 -9.65
CA ALA A 309 -40.54 18.07 -9.97
C ALA A 309 -40.55 16.61 -10.54
N PRO A 310 -40.04 16.39 -11.78
CA PRO A 310 -39.70 15.06 -12.32
C PRO A 310 -38.22 14.64 -12.11
N THR A 311 -37.49 15.22 -11.14
CA THR A 311 -36.01 15.03 -11.05
C THR A 311 -35.56 13.81 -10.24
N ALA A 312 -36.30 13.39 -9.20
CA ALA A 312 -35.87 12.33 -8.30
C ALA A 312 -35.91 10.91 -8.90
N GLU A 313 -36.86 10.63 -9.79
CA GLU A 313 -36.96 9.32 -10.47
C GLU A 313 -35.90 9.17 -11.58
N VAL A 314 -35.55 10.26 -12.25
CA VAL A 314 -34.47 10.30 -13.25
C VAL A 314 -33.10 10.19 -12.57
N GLU A 315 -32.90 10.82 -11.41
CA GLU A 315 -31.69 10.67 -10.59
C GLU A 315 -31.55 9.25 -9.99
N ALA A 316 -32.64 8.62 -9.55
CA ALA A 316 -32.64 7.24 -9.07
C ALA A 316 -32.34 6.22 -10.19
N ALA A 317 -32.87 6.44 -11.40
CA ALA A 317 -32.57 5.62 -12.57
C ALA A 317 -31.13 5.82 -13.07
N ALA A 318 -30.61 7.05 -13.05
CA ALA A 318 -29.22 7.35 -13.34
C ALA A 318 -28.26 6.74 -12.31
N ALA A 319 -28.62 6.76 -11.02
CA ALA A 319 -27.86 6.12 -9.95
C ALA A 319 -27.85 4.58 -10.08
N ALA A 320 -28.95 3.95 -10.48
CA ALA A 320 -29.02 2.52 -10.76
C ALA A 320 -28.21 2.13 -12.00
N ALA A 321 -28.23 2.96 -13.06
CA ALA A 321 -27.42 2.77 -14.25
C ALA A 321 -25.92 2.95 -13.97
N ALA A 322 -25.56 3.92 -13.13
CA ALA A 322 -24.20 4.16 -12.66
C ALA A 322 -23.70 3.02 -11.74
N ALA A 323 -24.54 2.49 -10.84
CA ALA A 323 -24.23 1.33 -10.00
C ALA A 323 -24.02 0.05 -10.85
N ALA A 324 -24.83 -0.15 -11.90
CA ALA A 324 -24.67 -1.27 -12.82
C ALA A 324 -23.47 -1.09 -13.79
N ALA A 325 -23.04 0.14 -14.08
CA ALA A 325 -21.79 0.44 -14.79
C ALA A 325 -20.55 0.33 -13.88
N ALA A 326 -20.69 0.66 -12.60
CA ALA A 326 -19.66 0.48 -11.59
C ALA A 326 -19.45 -0.99 -11.22
N ALA A 327 -20.51 -1.80 -11.16
CA ALA A 327 -20.43 -3.27 -11.11
C ALA A 327 -19.77 -3.86 -12.38
N ALA A 328 -19.77 -3.11 -13.49
CA ALA A 328 -19.04 -3.47 -14.71
C ALA A 328 -17.55 -3.25 -14.57
N ALA A 329 -17.22 -2.05 -14.12
CA ALA A 329 -15.86 -1.59 -14.04
C ALA A 329 -15.13 -2.26 -12.88
N SER A 330 -15.81 -2.60 -11.79
CA SER A 330 -15.22 -3.17 -10.57
C SER A 330 -14.92 -4.67 -10.63
N GLY A 331 -15.16 -5.35 -11.76
CA GLY A 331 -14.99 -6.81 -11.83
C GLY A 331 -15.76 -7.55 -10.74
N ALA A 332 -16.71 -6.89 -10.07
CA ALA A 332 -17.64 -7.48 -9.13
C ALA A 332 -18.58 -8.32 -10.00
N VAL A 333 -18.22 -9.60 -10.12
CA VAL A 333 -19.14 -10.62 -10.58
C VAL A 333 -20.39 -10.46 -9.71
N GLY A 334 -21.55 -10.25 -10.33
CA GLY A 334 -22.83 -10.22 -9.59
C GLY A 334 -23.51 -8.87 -9.45
N ALA A 335 -23.75 -8.16 -10.55
CA ALA A 335 -24.96 -7.35 -10.68
C ALA A 335 -26.03 -8.01 -11.58
N SER A 336 -25.88 -9.30 -11.92
CA SER A 336 -26.96 -10.05 -12.60
C SER A 336 -27.98 -10.65 -11.62
N GLY A 337 -27.73 -10.60 -10.31
CA GLY A 337 -28.60 -11.19 -9.30
C GLY A 337 -29.79 -10.32 -8.86
N ALA A 338 -29.78 -9.00 -9.14
CA ALA A 338 -30.84 -8.12 -8.66
C ALA A 338 -32.20 -8.33 -9.36
N ALA A 339 -32.24 -9.09 -10.45
CA ALA A 339 -33.45 -9.33 -11.25
C ALA A 339 -33.85 -10.81 -11.40
N SER A 340 -33.07 -11.75 -10.87
CA SER A 340 -33.43 -13.17 -10.82
C SER A 340 -34.10 -13.46 -9.48
N GLY A 341 -35.29 -14.07 -9.49
CA GLY A 341 -36.08 -14.33 -8.29
C GLY A 341 -35.24 -14.93 -7.16
N VAL A 342 -35.25 -14.29 -6.00
CA VAL A 342 -34.54 -14.78 -4.81
C VAL A 342 -35.03 -16.19 -4.50
N LEU A 343 -34.15 -17.18 -4.68
CA LEU A 343 -34.45 -18.56 -4.30
C LEU A 343 -34.70 -18.61 -2.79
N ARG A 344 -35.78 -19.27 -2.38
CA ARG A 344 -36.12 -19.44 -0.97
C ARG A 344 -36.37 -20.91 -0.66
N ASP A 345 -35.95 -21.35 0.52
CA ASP A 345 -36.32 -22.67 1.02
C ASP A 345 -37.77 -22.69 1.55
N SER A 346 -38.22 -23.86 2.00
CA SER A 346 -39.56 -24.02 2.59
C SER A 346 -39.81 -23.18 3.86
N ALA A 347 -38.75 -22.70 4.51
CA ALA A 347 -38.82 -21.80 5.65
C ALA A 347 -38.74 -20.31 5.24
N GLY A 348 -38.72 -20.00 3.94
CA GLY A 348 -38.64 -18.65 3.41
C GLY A 348 -37.25 -18.02 3.48
N ARG A 349 -36.22 -18.78 3.87
CA ARG A 349 -34.84 -18.30 3.94
C ARG A 349 -34.26 -18.21 2.54
N GLU A 350 -33.54 -17.13 2.25
CA GLU A 350 -32.87 -16.96 0.97
C GLU A 350 -31.81 -18.05 0.77
N LEU A 351 -31.69 -18.55 -0.45
CA LEU A 351 -30.74 -19.57 -0.84
C LEU A 351 -29.76 -19.01 -1.87
N LYS A 352 -28.48 -19.36 -1.73
CA LYS A 352 -27.47 -19.04 -2.73
C LYS A 352 -27.76 -19.85 -4.00
N ALA A 353 -27.86 -19.14 -5.12
CA ALA A 353 -28.05 -19.80 -6.42
C ALA A 353 -26.86 -20.70 -6.76
N PRO A 354 -27.07 -21.79 -7.52
CA PRO A 354 -25.97 -22.59 -8.05
C PRO A 354 -24.99 -21.74 -8.85
N LEU A 355 -23.72 -22.15 -8.85
CA LEU A 355 -22.67 -21.51 -9.64
C LEU A 355 -23.03 -21.58 -11.14
N SER A 356 -23.14 -20.43 -11.79
CA SER A 356 -23.49 -20.35 -13.22
C SER A 356 -22.24 -20.25 -14.11
N ALA A 357 -22.38 -20.62 -15.39
CA ALA A 357 -21.31 -20.48 -16.38
C ALA A 357 -20.81 -19.03 -16.48
N GLY A 358 -21.72 -18.05 -16.51
CA GLY A 358 -21.38 -16.63 -16.54
C GLY A 358 -20.55 -16.18 -15.33
N GLN A 359 -20.83 -16.73 -14.14
CA GLN A 359 -20.03 -16.43 -12.94
C GLN A 359 -18.62 -17.00 -13.03
N VAL A 360 -18.46 -18.21 -13.57
CA VAL A 360 -17.14 -18.83 -13.79
C VAL A 360 -16.33 -18.04 -14.81
N VAL A 361 -16.92 -17.69 -15.95
CA VAL A 361 -16.25 -16.89 -17.00
C VAL A 361 -15.81 -15.53 -16.44
N ALA A 362 -16.70 -14.83 -15.75
CA ALA A 362 -16.40 -13.52 -15.17
C ALA A 362 -15.38 -13.60 -14.02
N GLY A 363 -15.45 -14.64 -13.18
CA GLY A 363 -14.51 -14.87 -12.08
C GLY A 363 -13.08 -15.14 -12.57
N LEU A 364 -12.93 -15.98 -13.59
CA LEU A 364 -11.62 -16.24 -14.22
C LEU A 364 -11.04 -14.97 -14.87
N ALA A 365 -11.87 -14.22 -15.61
CA ALA A 365 -11.46 -12.96 -16.21
C ALA A 365 -11.07 -11.91 -15.16
N GLY A 366 -11.88 -11.76 -14.10
CA GLY A 366 -11.61 -10.86 -12.98
C GLY A 366 -10.31 -11.21 -12.24
N ALA A 367 -10.07 -12.50 -11.99
CA ALA A 367 -8.82 -12.99 -11.42
C ALA A 367 -7.62 -12.63 -12.31
N ALA A 368 -7.71 -12.88 -13.63
CA ALA A 368 -6.63 -12.52 -14.56
C ALA A 368 -6.32 -11.01 -14.54
N VAL A 369 -7.35 -10.16 -14.55
CA VAL A 369 -7.21 -8.69 -14.50
C VAL A 369 -6.56 -8.25 -13.18
N PHE A 370 -7.00 -8.81 -12.05
CA PHE A 370 -6.42 -8.52 -10.74
C PHE A 370 -4.94 -8.91 -10.68
N ILE A 371 -4.60 -10.12 -11.15
CA ILE A 371 -3.23 -10.63 -11.13
C ILE A 371 -2.32 -9.78 -12.01
N ALA A 372 -2.68 -9.61 -13.27
CA ALA A 372 -1.91 -8.82 -14.23
C ALA A 372 -1.76 -7.36 -13.77
N GLY A 373 -2.84 -6.79 -13.25
CA GLY A 373 -2.85 -5.44 -12.73
C GLY A 373 -1.91 -5.25 -11.53
N SER A 374 -1.96 -6.16 -10.55
CA SER A 374 -1.13 -6.09 -9.34
C SER A 374 0.35 -6.23 -9.67
N VAL A 375 0.71 -7.22 -10.50
CA VAL A 375 2.10 -7.43 -10.95
C VAL A 375 2.65 -6.18 -11.64
N ARG A 376 1.90 -5.62 -12.61
CA ARG A 376 2.32 -4.43 -13.36
C ARG A 376 2.45 -3.18 -12.49
N GLN A 377 1.52 -3.00 -11.54
CA GLN A 377 1.52 -1.82 -10.67
C GLN A 377 2.76 -1.80 -9.76
N PHE A 378 3.02 -2.89 -9.03
CA PHE A 378 4.13 -2.91 -8.07
C PHE A 378 5.49 -2.94 -8.78
N GLN A 379 5.60 -3.58 -9.94
CA GLN A 379 6.77 -3.44 -10.81
C GLN A 379 7.00 -1.97 -11.24
N SER A 380 5.94 -1.25 -11.61
CA SER A 380 6.05 0.17 -11.95
C SER A 380 6.53 1.01 -10.76
N TRP A 381 6.06 0.69 -9.55
CA TRP A 381 6.45 1.39 -8.33
C TRP A 381 7.90 1.10 -7.94
N SER A 382 8.32 -0.17 -7.94
CA SER A 382 9.71 -0.53 -7.67
C SER A 382 10.68 0.15 -8.62
N ARG A 383 10.35 0.21 -9.92
CA ARG A 383 11.14 0.98 -10.90
C ARG A 383 11.17 2.48 -10.58
N SER A 384 10.03 3.05 -10.20
CA SER A 384 9.96 4.46 -9.82
C SER A 384 10.84 4.77 -8.60
N PHE A 385 10.80 3.94 -7.57
CA PHE A 385 11.62 4.12 -6.37
C PHE A 385 13.11 3.88 -6.68
N ALA A 386 13.44 2.92 -7.54
CA ALA A 386 14.81 2.63 -7.97
C ALA A 386 15.50 3.80 -8.69
N ALA A 387 14.74 4.79 -9.19
CA ALA A 387 15.31 6.01 -9.76
C ALA A 387 16.03 6.89 -8.73
N ARG A 388 15.74 6.71 -7.43
CA ARG A 388 16.34 7.42 -6.30
C ARG A 388 16.61 6.45 -5.15
N PRO A 389 17.57 5.52 -5.33
CA PRO A 389 17.85 4.50 -4.33
C PRO A 389 18.33 5.11 -3.02
N ASN A 390 18.17 4.34 -1.95
CA ASN A 390 18.58 4.64 -0.58
C ASN A 390 17.94 5.90 0.00
N THR A 391 16.72 6.23 -0.45
CA THR A 391 15.90 7.34 0.08
C THR A 391 14.51 6.85 0.45
N LEU A 392 13.93 7.41 1.51
CA LEU A 392 12.54 7.19 1.92
C LEU A 392 11.75 8.48 1.70
N ARG A 393 10.65 8.40 0.97
CA ARG A 393 9.81 9.56 0.63
C ARG A 393 8.34 9.21 0.70
N THR A 394 7.53 10.21 1.04
CA THR A 394 6.09 10.17 0.87
C THR A 394 5.76 10.32 -0.61
N LEU A 395 4.88 9.48 -1.14
CA LEU A 395 4.27 9.66 -2.46
C LEU A 395 3.06 10.59 -2.37
N ASP A 396 2.59 11.07 -3.52
CA ASP A 396 1.36 11.87 -3.57
C ASP A 396 0.18 11.08 -3.01
N HIS A 397 -0.70 11.76 -2.27
CA HIS A 397 -1.82 11.13 -1.54
C HIS A 397 -2.72 10.27 -2.45
N ASP A 398 -2.96 10.74 -3.68
CA ASP A 398 -3.78 10.02 -4.66
C ASP A 398 -3.17 8.66 -5.06
N VAL A 399 -1.84 8.53 -5.03
CA VAL A 399 -1.14 7.27 -5.32
C VAL A 399 -1.46 6.23 -4.25
N TYR A 400 -1.40 6.62 -2.97
CA TYR A 400 -1.76 5.75 -1.86
C TYR A 400 -3.23 5.40 -1.83
N ALA A 401 -4.09 6.38 -2.05
CA ALA A 401 -5.52 6.17 -2.03
C ALA A 401 -5.97 5.24 -3.16
N SER A 402 -5.37 5.38 -4.34
CA SER A 402 -5.55 4.42 -5.43
C SER A 402 -5.10 3.01 -5.05
N ALA A 403 -4.06 2.86 -4.21
CA ALA A 403 -3.55 1.57 -3.77
C ALA A 403 -4.36 0.92 -2.63
N TRP A 404 -5.57 1.42 -2.35
CA TRP A 404 -6.38 1.05 -1.18
C TRP A 404 -5.64 1.23 0.15
N ALA A 405 -4.75 2.21 0.26
CA ALA A 405 -4.06 2.50 1.51
C ALA A 405 -5.04 2.88 2.64
N ASP A 406 -4.58 2.75 3.88
CA ASP A 406 -5.31 3.20 5.05
C ASP A 406 -5.06 4.73 5.23
N PRO A 407 -6.11 5.57 5.21
CA PRO A 407 -5.97 7.02 5.36
C PRO A 407 -5.33 7.49 6.67
N ALA A 408 -5.39 6.68 7.73
CA ALA A 408 -4.79 7.00 9.03
C ALA A 408 -3.29 6.68 9.09
N ILE A 409 -2.71 6.16 8.01
CA ILE A 409 -1.29 5.80 7.94
C ILE A 409 -0.56 6.77 7.01
N HIS A 410 0.46 7.42 7.55
CA HIS A 410 1.43 8.15 6.74
C HIS A 410 2.54 7.18 6.31
N PHE A 411 2.73 7.04 5.01
CA PHE A 411 3.69 6.12 4.42
C PHE A 411 4.91 6.86 3.88
N PHE A 412 6.08 6.28 4.12
CA PHE A 412 7.28 6.52 3.31
C PHE A 412 7.62 5.24 2.57
N HIS A 413 7.86 5.34 1.27
CA HIS A 413 8.42 4.25 0.48
C HIS A 413 9.75 4.66 -0.14
N GLY A 414 10.56 3.65 -0.41
CA GLY A 414 11.87 3.82 -1.00
C GLY A 414 12.34 2.56 -1.69
N TYR A 415 13.47 2.70 -2.37
CA TYR A 415 14.24 1.58 -2.87
C TYR A 415 15.57 1.55 -2.12
N TRP A 416 16.06 0.39 -1.75
CA TRP A 416 17.38 0.24 -1.14
C TRP A 416 18.27 -0.59 -2.06
N ALA A 417 19.56 -0.27 -2.10
CA ALA A 417 20.57 -0.99 -2.87
C ALA A 417 21.92 -0.84 -2.16
N LEU A 418 22.55 -1.95 -1.83
CA LEU A 418 23.76 -2.01 -1.01
C LEU A 418 24.79 -2.98 -1.60
N GLY A 419 26.04 -2.54 -1.63
CA GLY A 419 27.18 -3.44 -1.80
C GLY A 419 27.47 -4.25 -0.54
N SER A 420 28.28 -5.30 -0.69
CA SER A 420 28.60 -6.24 0.40
C SER A 420 29.27 -5.64 1.63
N ARG A 421 29.82 -4.42 1.51
CA ARG A 421 30.52 -3.69 2.57
C ARG A 421 29.88 -2.34 2.91
N GLU A 422 28.63 -2.15 2.50
CA GLU A 422 27.88 -0.93 2.74
C GLU A 422 26.76 -1.18 3.76
N ALA A 423 26.37 -0.11 4.45
CA ALA A 423 25.22 -0.05 5.31
C ALA A 423 24.35 1.13 4.89
N LEU A 424 23.03 0.93 4.89
CA LEU A 424 22.09 2.05 4.86
C LEU A 424 21.72 2.41 6.30
N LEU A 425 22.17 3.59 6.73
CA LEU A 425 21.83 4.19 8.01
C LEU A 425 20.56 5.03 7.86
N ILE A 426 19.56 4.75 8.69
CA ILE A 426 18.28 5.47 8.71
C ILE A 426 18.06 6.02 10.12
N GLN A 427 17.89 7.33 10.24
CA GLN A 427 17.72 8.02 11.52
C GLN A 427 16.54 8.98 11.49
N VAL A 428 15.72 8.91 12.53
CA VAL A 428 14.55 9.77 12.73
C VAL A 428 14.12 9.71 14.19
N THR A 429 13.54 10.78 14.72
CA THR A 429 12.77 10.70 15.96
C THR A 429 11.32 10.37 15.59
N PRO A 430 10.81 9.16 15.91
CA PRO A 430 9.43 8.82 15.59
C PRO A 430 8.46 9.83 16.22
N PRO A 431 7.34 10.16 15.57
CA PRO A 431 6.33 11.01 16.17
C PRO A 431 5.64 10.29 17.33
N ASP A 432 4.98 11.03 18.21
CA ASP A 432 4.04 10.43 19.15
C ASP A 432 2.85 9.87 18.38
N CYS A 433 2.74 8.55 18.38
CA CYS A 433 1.73 7.79 17.65
C CYS A 433 1.57 6.41 18.29
N PRO A 434 0.37 5.79 18.24
CA PRO A 434 0.16 4.47 18.84
C PRO A 434 1.03 3.39 18.21
N TYR A 435 1.33 3.50 16.91
CA TYR A 435 2.07 2.49 16.18
C TYR A 435 2.93 3.09 15.08
N TRP A 436 4.11 2.49 14.88
CA TRP A 436 4.93 2.69 13.70
C TRP A 436 5.73 1.43 13.37
N ASN A 437 6.12 1.27 12.11
CA ASN A 437 7.10 0.25 11.74
C ASN A 437 7.95 0.62 10.53
N PHE A 438 9.07 -0.08 10.41
CA PHE A 438 9.96 -0.11 9.25
C PHE A 438 10.11 -1.55 8.75
N GLN A 439 10.09 -1.76 7.44
CA GLN A 439 10.31 -3.07 6.83
C GLN A 439 11.18 -2.97 5.57
N LEU A 440 11.88 -4.06 5.28
CA LEU A 440 12.42 -4.33 3.96
C LEU A 440 11.52 -5.26 3.16
N ASP A 441 11.51 -4.98 1.86
CA ASP A 441 10.80 -5.72 0.85
C ASP A 441 11.78 -6.14 -0.26
N ASN A 442 11.43 -7.20 -0.98
CA ASN A 442 12.12 -7.55 -2.22
C ASN A 442 11.74 -6.58 -3.36
N TRP A 443 12.24 -6.85 -4.57
CA TRP A 443 11.91 -6.03 -5.75
C TRP A 443 10.42 -6.06 -6.11
N TRP A 444 9.70 -7.13 -5.79
CA TRP A 444 8.27 -7.29 -6.08
C TRP A 444 7.36 -6.62 -5.05
N MET A 445 7.94 -5.84 -4.13
CA MET A 445 7.25 -5.22 -3.00
C MET A 445 6.57 -6.24 -2.09
N GLU A 446 7.13 -7.45 -2.00
CA GLU A 446 6.78 -8.40 -0.95
C GLU A 446 7.71 -8.17 0.22
N SER A 447 7.16 -8.06 1.43
CA SER A 447 7.99 -8.04 2.62
C SER A 447 8.94 -9.24 2.61
N LEU A 448 10.16 -9.07 3.11
CA LEU A 448 11.07 -10.20 3.28
C LEU A 448 10.47 -11.24 4.26
N ASP A 449 11.06 -12.43 4.32
CA ASP A 449 10.54 -13.53 5.13
C ASP A 449 10.75 -13.28 6.63
N TYR A 450 9.90 -12.45 7.22
CA TYR A 450 9.92 -12.08 8.64
C TYR A 450 9.62 -13.26 9.59
N VAL A 451 9.18 -14.41 9.08
CA VAL A 451 8.98 -15.62 9.90
C VAL A 451 10.33 -16.30 10.15
N ALA A 452 11.14 -16.43 9.09
CA ALA A 452 12.48 -17.01 9.18
C ALA A 452 13.55 -15.98 9.60
N HIS A 453 13.33 -14.71 9.26
CA HIS A 453 14.24 -13.57 9.46
C HIS A 453 13.49 -12.40 10.10
N PRO A 454 13.07 -12.50 11.38
CA PRO A 454 12.32 -11.45 12.07
C PRO A 454 13.03 -10.09 12.08
N GLU A 455 14.36 -10.09 11.97
CA GLU A 455 15.20 -8.90 11.86
C GLU A 455 15.10 -8.16 10.51
N THR A 456 14.23 -8.57 9.58
CA THR A 456 13.96 -7.84 8.32
C THR A 456 12.97 -6.68 8.48
N THR A 457 12.35 -6.59 9.66
CA THR A 457 11.35 -5.58 10.03
C THR A 457 11.55 -5.18 11.49
N THR A 458 11.08 -4.00 11.86
CA THR A 458 11.01 -3.54 13.25
C THR A 458 9.85 -2.60 13.44
N ASN A 459 9.32 -2.52 14.64
CA ASN A 459 8.19 -1.67 14.98
C ASN A 459 8.44 -0.91 16.29
N LYS A 460 7.47 -0.10 16.71
CA LYS A 460 7.54 0.72 17.93
C LYS A 460 7.97 -0.06 19.18
N ALA A 461 7.64 -1.34 19.30
CA ALA A 461 7.97 -2.18 20.45
C ALA A 461 9.27 -2.97 20.31
N THR A 462 9.69 -3.29 19.08
CA THR A 462 10.87 -4.13 18.84
C THR A 462 12.13 -3.33 18.52
N ALA A 463 11.99 -2.05 18.17
CA ALA A 463 13.13 -1.17 17.91
C ALA A 463 13.85 -0.77 19.19
N SER A 464 15.17 -0.67 19.10
CA SER A 464 15.99 0.04 20.08
C SER A 464 15.93 1.55 19.82
N TYR A 465 15.90 2.31 20.92
CA TYR A 465 15.90 3.77 20.90
C TYR A 465 17.21 4.32 21.44
N MET A 466 17.65 5.42 20.85
CA MET A 466 18.73 6.26 21.34
C MET A 466 18.28 7.02 22.60
N LEU A 467 19.22 7.60 23.33
CA LEU A 467 18.91 8.32 24.59
C LEU A 467 18.03 9.55 24.40
N ASP A 468 18.05 10.15 23.21
CA ASP A 468 17.21 11.29 22.81
C ASP A 468 15.81 10.88 22.30
N GLY A 469 15.50 9.58 22.32
CA GLY A 469 14.23 9.03 21.81
C GLY A 469 14.21 8.83 20.29
N SER A 470 15.32 9.09 19.58
CA SER A 470 15.43 8.76 18.15
C SER A 470 15.64 7.26 17.92
N ILE A 471 15.34 6.80 16.71
CA ILE A 471 15.70 5.46 16.24
C ILE A 471 16.91 5.54 15.31
N CYS A 472 17.77 4.53 15.41
CA CYS A 472 18.93 4.35 14.55
C CYS A 472 18.85 2.96 13.92
N LEU A 473 18.35 2.89 12.68
CA LEU A 473 18.23 1.65 11.93
C LEU A 473 19.46 1.48 11.02
N VAL A 474 20.08 0.31 11.08
CA VAL A 474 21.25 -0.03 10.27
C VAL A 474 20.89 -1.24 9.40
N VAL A 475 20.68 -0.99 8.11
CA VAL A 475 20.37 -2.04 7.13
C VAL A 475 21.66 -2.60 6.54
N THR A 476 21.95 -3.89 6.78
CA THR A 476 23.17 -4.58 6.34
C THR A 476 22.96 -6.09 6.17
N HIS A 477 23.83 -6.74 5.39
CA HIS A 477 23.77 -8.20 5.17
C HIS A 477 24.00 -9.06 6.42
N THR A 478 24.81 -8.57 7.35
CA THR A 478 25.19 -9.26 8.60
C THR A 478 25.07 -8.30 9.77
N ASP A 479 24.74 -8.80 10.96
CA ASP A 479 24.62 -7.97 12.16
C ASP A 479 25.95 -7.27 12.45
N PRO A 480 26.04 -5.93 12.30
CA PRO A 480 27.27 -5.22 12.52
C PRO A 480 27.54 -5.00 14.01
N ARG A 481 26.60 -5.35 14.89
CA ARG A 481 26.68 -5.15 16.35
C ARG A 481 27.36 -6.31 17.07
N VAL A 482 27.59 -7.44 16.41
CA VAL A 482 28.26 -8.60 17.00
C VAL A 482 29.69 -8.72 16.48
N ASN A 483 30.56 -9.34 17.27
CA ASN A 483 31.88 -9.76 16.79
C ASN A 483 31.70 -11.07 16.01
N ALA A 484 32.24 -11.17 14.80
CA ALA A 484 32.07 -12.32 13.90
C ALA A 484 32.59 -13.67 14.47
N ALA A 485 33.19 -13.68 15.67
CA ALA A 485 33.73 -14.84 16.34
C ALA A 485 32.72 -15.72 17.11
N ALA A 486 31.42 -15.36 17.16
CA ALA A 486 30.46 -15.99 18.09
C ALA A 486 29.36 -16.90 17.46
N GLY A 487 29.44 -17.25 16.17
CA GLY A 487 28.46 -18.15 15.53
C GLY A 487 29.11 -19.15 14.58
N GLY A 488 29.19 -20.42 14.97
CA GLY A 488 29.97 -21.46 14.28
C GLY A 488 29.35 -22.06 13.02
N ALA A 489 30.27 -22.49 12.14
CA ALA A 489 30.24 -23.66 11.26
C ALA A 489 29.16 -23.78 10.17
N ALA A 490 29.44 -23.24 8.99
CA ALA A 490 29.31 -23.96 7.72
C ALA A 490 30.17 -23.30 6.62
N ALA A 491 30.94 -24.13 5.92
CA ALA A 491 31.72 -23.84 4.71
C ALA A 491 32.99 -22.98 4.83
N ALA A 492 34.13 -23.65 5.08
CA ALA A 492 35.32 -23.55 4.22
C ALA A 492 36.42 -24.50 4.71
N THR A 493 36.59 -25.64 4.05
CA THR A 493 37.86 -26.39 4.06
C THR A 493 38.78 -25.80 3.00
N ALA A 494 39.80 -25.07 3.42
CA ALA A 494 41.07 -24.88 2.68
C ALA A 494 42.19 -24.51 3.67
N PRO A 495 43.44 -24.97 3.46
CA PRO A 495 44.45 -25.02 4.51
C PRO A 495 45.30 -23.75 4.65
N ASN A 496 45.69 -23.50 5.90
CA ASN A 496 46.84 -22.74 6.41
C ASN A 496 47.59 -21.79 5.46
N GLY A 497 47.49 -20.49 5.76
CA GLY A 497 48.50 -19.48 5.50
C GLY A 497 48.44 -18.42 6.60
N GLY A 498 49.46 -18.37 7.45
CA GLY A 498 49.54 -17.44 8.58
C GLY A 498 49.60 -15.98 8.13
N GLY A 499 48.79 -15.14 8.76
CA GLY A 499 48.79 -13.69 8.57
C GLY A 499 47.75 -12.98 9.44
N GLY A 500 48.20 -12.40 10.55
CA GLY A 500 47.64 -11.20 11.21
C GLY A 500 46.16 -11.19 11.61
N GLY A 501 45.90 -11.39 12.91
CA GLY A 501 44.60 -11.17 13.56
C GLY A 501 44.16 -9.70 13.73
N GLU A 502 44.76 -8.73 13.02
CA GLU A 502 44.49 -7.29 13.22
C GLU A 502 43.30 -6.76 12.40
N GLY A 503 42.73 -7.54 11.48
CA GLY A 503 41.73 -7.04 10.53
C GLY A 503 40.26 -7.29 10.87
N GLN A 504 39.92 -8.06 11.91
CA GLN A 504 38.52 -8.46 12.19
C GLN A 504 37.85 -7.59 13.26
N ASP A 505 38.58 -7.17 14.29
CA ASP A 505 38.02 -6.36 15.39
C ASP A 505 37.70 -4.91 14.99
N GLU A 506 38.42 -4.31 14.02
CA GLU A 506 38.12 -2.96 13.53
C GLU A 506 36.83 -2.84 12.68
N ARG A 507 36.15 -3.97 12.43
CA ARG A 507 34.95 -4.01 11.57
C ARG A 507 33.62 -4.08 12.33
N SER A 508 33.62 -4.49 13.60
CA SER A 508 32.39 -4.59 14.38
C SER A 508 32.07 -3.28 15.09
N LEU A 509 30.79 -2.90 15.09
CA LEU A 509 30.32 -1.77 15.89
C LEU A 509 30.47 -2.03 17.39
N ALA A 510 30.50 -3.28 17.85
CA ALA A 510 30.74 -3.58 19.27
C ALA A 510 32.12 -3.13 19.76
N ALA A 511 33.14 -3.22 18.91
CA ALA A 511 34.49 -2.76 19.24
C ALA A 511 34.63 -1.24 19.11
N LEU A 512 33.81 -0.62 18.25
CA LEU A 512 33.94 0.79 17.90
C LEU A 512 33.04 1.70 18.73
N LEU A 513 31.84 1.28 19.11
CA LEU A 513 30.85 2.11 19.81
C LEU A 513 30.80 1.83 21.31
N PRO A 514 30.56 2.86 22.15
CA PRO A 514 30.26 2.65 23.57
C PRO A 514 29.02 1.77 23.74
N PRO A 515 28.95 0.90 24.76
CA PRO A 515 27.82 -0.01 24.96
C PRO A 515 26.44 0.68 24.97
N ARG A 516 26.35 1.88 25.56
CA ARG A 516 25.12 2.68 25.59
C ARG A 516 24.64 3.10 24.20
N LEU A 517 25.57 3.45 23.31
CA LEU A 517 25.24 3.88 21.97
C LEU A 517 24.88 2.67 21.09
N LEU A 518 25.63 1.57 21.24
CA LEU A 518 25.36 0.31 20.54
C LEU A 518 23.97 -0.25 20.89
N ALA A 519 23.55 -0.14 22.15
CA ALA A 519 22.23 -0.61 22.61
C ALA A 519 21.05 0.10 21.92
N GLY A 520 21.25 1.34 21.44
CA GLY A 520 20.26 2.11 20.69
C GLY A 520 20.19 1.77 19.19
N VAL A 521 21.10 0.93 18.69
CA VAL A 521 21.15 0.55 17.26
C VAL A 521 20.29 -0.68 16.99
N THR A 522 19.34 -0.52 16.05
CA THR A 522 18.53 -1.63 15.54
C THR A 522 19.12 -2.11 14.21
N TRP A 523 19.59 -3.35 14.15
CA TRP A 523 20.02 -3.96 12.89
C TRP A 523 18.80 -4.45 12.11
N ILE A 524 18.80 -4.19 10.80
CA ILE A 524 17.86 -4.75 9.85
C ILE A 524 18.61 -5.60 8.83
N SER A 525 18.29 -6.89 8.75
CA SER A 525 18.92 -7.81 7.81
C SER A 525 18.38 -7.62 6.40
N THR A 526 19.25 -7.65 5.40
CA THR A 526 18.81 -7.71 4.00
C THR A 526 18.36 -9.10 3.56
N ALA A 527 18.46 -10.12 4.43
CA ALA A 527 18.14 -11.51 4.14
C ALA A 527 18.68 -11.98 2.78
N HIS A 528 19.98 -11.75 2.55
CA HIS A 528 20.72 -12.11 1.33
C HIS A 528 20.34 -11.35 0.04
N HIS A 529 19.45 -10.36 0.11
CA HIS A 529 19.17 -9.47 -1.01
C HIS A 529 20.24 -8.36 -1.07
N SER A 530 20.58 -7.93 -2.29
CA SER A 530 21.45 -6.78 -2.53
C SER A 530 20.67 -5.49 -2.76
N HIS A 531 19.38 -5.60 -3.04
CA HIS A 531 18.48 -4.49 -3.25
C HIS A 531 17.01 -4.91 -3.08
N GLY A 532 16.12 -3.92 -3.05
CA GLY A 532 14.68 -4.14 -2.97
C GLY A 532 13.95 -2.84 -2.66
N THR A 533 12.71 -2.96 -2.20
CA THR A 533 11.93 -1.81 -1.72
C THR A 533 11.90 -1.77 -0.19
N MET A 534 11.50 -0.64 0.38
CA MET A 534 11.40 -0.47 1.84
C MET A 534 10.24 0.44 2.18
N GLY A 535 9.67 0.24 3.37
CA GLY A 535 8.53 1.01 3.87
C GLY A 535 8.72 1.45 5.31
N LEU A 536 8.31 2.68 5.62
CA LEU A 536 8.18 3.22 6.97
C LEU A 536 6.77 3.78 7.15
N ARG A 537 6.12 3.50 8.28
CA ARG A 537 4.72 3.88 8.53
C ARG A 537 4.58 4.59 9.87
N TRP A 538 3.91 5.74 9.87
CA TRP A 538 3.38 6.39 11.07
C TRP A 538 1.86 6.19 11.09
N VAL A 539 1.30 5.59 12.15
CA VAL A 539 -0.15 5.30 12.24
C VAL A 539 -0.80 6.21 13.27
N LEU A 540 -1.83 6.95 12.88
CA LEU A 540 -2.51 7.95 13.72
C LEU A 540 -1.54 9.01 14.29
N ALA A 541 -0.57 9.43 13.48
CA ALA A 541 0.37 10.48 13.85
C ALA A 541 -0.12 11.87 13.43
N HIS A 542 0.13 12.89 14.26
CA HIS A 542 -0.16 14.30 13.93
C HIS A 542 0.98 14.99 13.17
N SER A 543 2.21 14.51 13.36
CA SER A 543 3.40 14.99 12.65
C SER A 543 4.06 13.83 11.91
N HIS A 544 4.72 14.14 10.79
CA HIS A 544 5.29 13.15 9.89
C HIS A 544 6.79 13.42 9.68
N PRO A 545 7.64 13.23 10.72
CA PRO A 545 9.07 13.46 10.59
C PRO A 545 9.66 12.58 9.48
N VAL A 546 10.46 13.21 8.62
CA VAL A 546 11.07 12.55 7.46
C VAL A 546 12.38 11.88 7.89
N PRO A 547 12.57 10.58 7.62
CA PRO A 547 13.81 9.90 7.98
C PRO A 547 15.00 10.36 7.13
N ARG A 548 16.15 10.55 7.79
CA ARG A 548 17.43 10.79 7.11
C ARG A 548 18.05 9.45 6.74
N CYS A 549 18.36 9.28 5.45
CA CYS A 549 18.95 8.06 4.92
C CYS A 549 20.36 8.36 4.38
N ARG A 550 21.35 7.53 4.73
CA ARG A 550 22.72 7.63 4.20
C ARG A 550 23.35 6.26 4.02
N VAL A 551 23.93 6.02 2.85
CA VAL A 551 24.80 4.85 2.63
C VAL A 551 26.20 5.17 3.16
N VAL A 552 26.73 4.29 3.98
CA VAL A 552 28.07 4.41 4.57
C VAL A 552 28.83 3.09 4.49
N PRO A 553 30.16 3.12 4.32
CA PRO A 553 30.98 1.92 4.47
C PRO A 553 30.89 1.35 5.90
N LEU A 554 30.93 0.02 6.03
CA LEU A 554 31.01 -0.67 7.32
C LEU A 554 32.29 -0.31 8.10
N GLY A 555 32.28 -0.54 9.41
CA GLY A 555 33.41 -0.29 10.31
C GLY A 555 33.43 1.14 10.84
N ARG A 556 34.62 1.78 10.86
CA ARG A 556 34.83 3.12 11.46
C ARG A 556 33.89 4.18 10.88
N SER A 557 33.68 4.20 9.56
CA SER A 557 32.80 5.19 8.92
C SER A 557 31.34 5.08 9.39
N LEU A 558 30.81 3.87 9.53
CA LEU A 558 29.49 3.64 10.10
C LEU A 558 29.43 4.05 11.58
N ALA A 559 30.46 3.73 12.36
CA ALA A 559 30.52 4.12 13.78
C ALA A 559 30.55 5.65 13.96
N GLU A 560 31.33 6.37 13.17
CA GLU A 560 31.38 7.83 13.14
C GLU A 560 30.04 8.43 12.69
N ALA A 561 29.41 7.84 11.66
CA ALA A 561 28.11 8.23 11.17
C ALA A 561 27.01 8.13 12.24
N ILE A 562 27.02 7.06 13.04
CA ILE A 562 26.09 6.86 14.14
C ILE A 562 26.30 7.91 15.24
N ARG A 563 27.54 8.23 15.60
CA ARG A 563 27.84 9.28 16.60
C ARG A 563 27.36 10.66 16.15
N ALA A 564 27.65 11.02 14.89
CA ALA A 564 27.26 12.30 14.32
C ALA A 564 25.73 12.48 14.28
N GLY A 565 24.98 11.39 14.13
CA GLY A 565 23.51 11.46 14.12
C GLY A 565 22.87 11.78 15.48
N VAL A 566 23.59 11.56 16.60
CA VAL A 566 23.13 11.84 17.97
C VAL A 566 23.47 13.26 18.41
N VAL A 567 24.61 13.78 17.96
CA VAL A 567 25.00 15.17 18.20
C VAL A 567 24.33 15.99 17.11
N GLY A 568 23.12 16.48 17.33
CA GLY A 568 22.40 17.28 16.33
C GLY A 568 23.29 18.37 15.73
N GLU A 569 23.27 18.53 14.40
CA GLU A 569 23.84 19.69 13.68
C GLU A 569 23.04 20.96 14.01
N GLY A 570 23.07 21.36 15.28
CA GLY A 570 22.25 22.41 15.85
C GLY A 570 22.95 23.11 17.03
N GLU A 571 24.26 23.23 16.99
CA GLU A 571 24.97 24.32 17.68
C GLU A 571 25.76 25.10 16.62
N GLY A 572 25.09 26.06 16.01
CA GLY A 572 25.76 27.11 15.24
C GLY A 572 26.43 28.07 16.22
N GLU A 573 27.76 28.15 16.13
CA GLU A 573 28.55 29.23 16.69
C GLU A 573 27.93 30.59 16.32
N GLY A 574 27.70 31.44 17.33
CA GLY A 574 27.19 32.79 17.09
C GLY A 574 27.01 33.62 18.36
N GLY A 575 28.10 34.26 18.79
CA GLY A 575 28.01 35.56 19.48
C GLY A 575 28.33 35.55 20.96
N GLY A 576 29.59 35.85 21.28
CA GLY A 576 29.96 36.40 22.58
C GLY A 576 29.20 37.71 22.82
N GLY A 577 28.51 37.77 23.96
CA GLY A 577 27.89 38.98 24.49
C GLY A 577 28.04 38.98 25.99
N GLU A 578 29.05 39.70 26.48
CA GLU A 578 29.12 40.13 27.88
C GLU A 578 27.89 40.98 28.21
N GLY A 579 27.30 40.79 29.39
CA GLY A 579 26.29 41.72 29.90
C GLY A 579 25.52 41.25 31.12
N GLY A 580 26.00 41.63 32.31
CA GLY A 580 25.14 42.12 33.40
C GLY A 580 24.46 41.10 34.30
N GLY A 581 24.91 41.07 35.56
CA GLY A 581 24.35 40.22 36.61
C GLY A 581 22.97 40.62 37.13
N GLY A 582 22.38 39.69 37.87
CA GLY A 582 21.17 39.87 38.67
C GLY A 582 20.85 38.56 39.39
N GLY A 583 21.15 38.52 40.69
CA GLY A 583 20.92 37.36 41.54
C GLY A 583 19.42 37.08 41.79
N GLY A 584 19.13 35.83 42.11
CA GLY A 584 17.81 35.37 42.54
C GLY A 584 17.84 33.88 42.83
N GLU A 585 18.01 33.54 44.11
CA GLU A 585 17.91 32.20 44.67
C GLU A 585 16.52 31.59 44.42
N GLY A 586 16.47 30.27 44.17
CA GLY A 586 15.23 29.53 44.03
C GLY A 586 15.48 28.03 43.90
N SER A 587 15.65 27.38 45.05
CA SER A 587 15.79 25.93 45.22
C SER A 587 14.48 25.17 44.98
N GLY A 588 14.59 23.94 44.47
CA GLY A 588 13.51 22.95 44.35
C GLY A 588 13.61 22.25 43.00
N GLY A 589 14.06 21.00 42.87
CA GLY A 589 13.67 19.86 43.68
C GLY A 589 13.00 18.86 42.73
N CYS A 590 13.79 17.93 42.23
CA CYS A 590 13.43 16.82 41.36
C CYS A 590 12.37 15.92 42.01
N GLU A 591 11.29 15.56 41.31
CA GLU A 591 10.56 14.34 41.63
C GLU A 591 9.78 13.77 40.43
N LEU A 592 10.25 12.61 39.97
CA LEU A 592 9.52 11.67 39.12
C LEU A 592 8.34 11.09 39.90
N GLN A 593 7.15 11.05 39.28
CA GLN A 593 6.11 10.10 39.70
C GLN A 593 5.58 9.30 38.50
N ARG A 594 6.00 8.04 38.50
CA ARG A 594 5.28 6.91 37.90
C ARG A 594 3.89 6.80 38.51
N ARG A 595 2.91 6.49 37.67
CA ARG A 595 1.65 5.78 37.95
C ARG A 595 1.05 5.45 36.58
N SER A 596 0.47 4.30 36.28
CA SER A 596 0.35 2.96 36.89
C SER A 596 -0.62 2.23 35.97
#